data_AF-B3MEU9-F1
#
_entry.id   AF-B3MEU9-F1
#
_cell.length_a   1.000
_cell.length_b   1.000
_cell.length_c   1.000
_cell.angle_alpha   90.00
_cell.angle_beta   90.00
_cell.angle_gamma   90.00
#
_symmetry.space_group_name_H-M   'P 1'
#
loop_
_entity.id
_entity.type
_entity.pdbx_description
1 polymer ?
#
loop_
_entity_poly.entity_id
_entity_poly.type
_entity_poly.pdbx_seq_one_letter_code
_entity_poly.pdbx_strand_id
1 'polypeptide(L)' 'MQWLNLFLIFGILAMIGSLGTLTTAEPSPEPKGRPYTTRRPRNDNDDDRR' A
#
# COMPACT_ATOMS: atom_id res chain seq x y z
N MET A 1 32.21 -24.12 -11.61
CA MET A 1 30.83 -24.55 -11.94
C MET A 1 29.89 -24.55 -10.74
N GLN A 2 30.28 -25.11 -9.58
CA GLN A 2 29.41 -25.13 -8.38
C GLN A 2 29.01 -23.74 -7.85
N TRP A 3 29.89 -22.74 -7.93
CA TRP A 3 29.59 -21.37 -7.48
C TRP A 3 28.50 -20.68 -8.30
N LEU A 4 28.50 -20.87 -9.63
CA LEU A 4 27.43 -20.37 -10.50
C LEU A 4 26.09 -21.05 -10.21
N ASN A 5 26.12 -22.34 -9.88
CA ASN A 5 24.91 -23.07 -9.50
C ASN A 5 24.32 -22.55 -8.18
N LEU A 6 25.18 -22.25 -7.18
CA LEU A 6 24.77 -21.61 -5.93
C LEU A 6 24.14 -20.24 -6.20
N PHE A 7 24.79 -19.40 -7.01
CA PHE A 7 24.25 -18.10 -7.39
C PHE A 7 22.89 -18.21 -8.08
N LEU A 8 22.74 -19.16 -9.02
CA LEU A 8 21.49 -19.41 -9.72
C LEU A 8 20.36 -19.81 -8.75
N ILE A 9 20.63 -20.73 -7.82
CA ILE A 9 19.65 -21.20 -6.84
C ILE A 9 19.19 -20.05 -5.95
N PHE A 10 20.12 -19.26 -5.40
CA PHE A 10 19.77 -18.11 -4.57
C PHE A 10 19.08 -16.99 -5.36
N GLY A 11 19.46 -16.78 -6.62
CA GLY A 11 18.78 -15.83 -7.51
C GLY A 11 17.33 -16.20 -7.78
N ILE A 12 17.06 -17.48 -8.05
CA ILE A 12 15.69 -18.00 -8.22
C ILE A 12 14.91 -17.85 -6.91
N LEU A 13 15.53 -18.18 -5.77
CA LEU A 13 14.88 -18.06 -4.46
C LEU A 13 14.50 -16.60 -4.14
N ALA A 14 15.39 -15.65 -4.44
CA ALA A 14 15.16 -14.22 -4.25
C ALA A 14 14.04 -13.70 -5.16
N MET A 15 14.00 -14.15 -6.42
CA MET A 15 12.93 -13.79 -7.36
C MET A 15 11.57 -14.27 -6.86
N ILE A 16 11.46 -15.52 -6.42
CA ILE A 16 10.21 -16.08 -5.86
C ILE A 16 9.82 -15.33 -4.58
N GLY A 17 10.76 -15.04 -3.69
CA GLY A 17 10.52 -14.26 -2.47
C GLY A 17 9.95 -12.87 -2.76
N SER A 18 10.51 -12.17 -3.75
CA SER A 18 10.03 -10.83 -4.15
C SER A 18 8.62 -10.82 -4.75
N LEU A 19 8.22 -11.91 -5.42
CA LEU A 19 6.87 -12.06 -5.95
C LEU A 19 5.87 -12.39 -4.84
N GLY A 20 6.25 -13.25 -3.89
CA GLY A 20 5.41 -13.59 -2.73
C GLY A 20 5.10 -12.38 -1.85
N THR A 21 6.08 -11.50 -1.59
CA THR A 21 5.86 -10.30 -0.77
C THR A 21 4.87 -9.32 -1.39
N LEU A 22 4.82 -9.20 -2.72
CA LEU A 22 3.83 -8.38 -3.40
C LEU A 22 2.41 -8.95 -3.27
N THR A 23 2.26 -10.27 -3.21
CA THR A 23 0.94 -10.92 -3.06
C THR A 23 0.41 -10.91 -1.62
N THR A 24 1.30 -10.79 -0.63
CA THR A 24 0.95 -10.76 0.80
C THR A 24 0.99 -9.34 1.38
N ALA A 25 1.34 -8.34 0.57
CA ALA A 25 1.20 -6.95 0.99
C ALA A 25 -0.28 -6.65 1.24
N GLU A 26 -0.64 -6.45 2.51
CA GLU A 26 -1.97 -5.94 2.85
C GLU A 26 -2.16 -4.60 2.12
N PRO A 27 -3.34 -4.37 1.50
CA PRO A 27 -3.61 -3.11 0.84
C PRO A 27 -3.42 -1.97 1.84
N SER A 28 -2.79 -0.89 1.39
CA SER A 28 -2.57 0.33 2.19
C SER A 28 -3.86 0.66 2.96
N PRO A 29 -3.79 0.93 4.28
CA PRO A 29 -4.97 1.18 5.07
C PRO A 29 -5.78 2.31 4.42
N GLU A 30 -7.09 2.07 4.26
CA GLU A 30 -7.99 3.09 3.72
C GLU A 30 -7.84 4.36 4.58
N PRO A 31 -7.82 5.56 3.96
CA PRO A 31 -7.70 6.79 4.71
C PRO A 31 -8.86 6.85 5.70
N LYS A 32 -8.53 6.75 6.99
CA LYS A 32 -9.49 6.75 8.08
C LYS A 32 -10.38 7.99 7.92
N GLY A 33 -11.63 7.75 7.54
CA GLY A 33 -12.63 8.80 7.35
C GLY A 33 -12.76 9.63 8.62
N ARG A 34 -13.20 10.89 8.48
CA ARG A 34 -13.49 11.72 9.65
C ARG A 34 -14.52 10.99 10.52
N PRO A 35 -14.35 10.96 11.85
CA PRO A 35 -15.38 10.44 12.75
C PRO A 35 -16.72 11.10 12.44
N TYR A 36 -17.82 10.33 12.45
CA TYR A 36 -19.16 10.83 12.16
C TYR A 36 -19.60 11.98 13.10
N THR A 37 -18.93 12.09 14.25
CA THR A 37 -19.14 13.14 15.25
C THR A 37 -18.41 14.45 14.95
N THR A 38 -17.45 14.46 14.01
CA THR A 38 -16.68 15.66 13.65
C THR A 38 -17.24 16.29 12.37
N ARG A 39 -18.49 16.78 12.44
CA ARG A 39 -19.04 17.65 11.40
C ARG A 39 -18.27 18.97 11.45
N ARG A 40 -17.61 19.36 10.35
CA ARG A 40 -17.04 20.71 10.25
C ARG A 40 -18.19 21.73 10.35
N PRO A 41 -18.06 22.82 11.12
CA PRO A 41 -19.05 23.89 11.10
C PRO A 41 -19.23 24.35 9.66
N ARG A 42 -20.49 24.51 9.24
CA ARG A 42 -20.82 25.04 7.91
C ARG A 42 -20.35 26.49 7.87
N ASN A 43 -19.58 26.85 6.84
CA ASN A 43 -19.20 28.23 6.62
C ASN A 43 -20.36 28.91 5.89
N ASP A 44 -20.89 30.01 6.43
CA ASP A 44 -22.02 30.73 5.84
C ASP A 44 -21.67 31.31 4.45
N ASN A 45 -20.38 31.42 4.12
CA ASN A 45 -19.90 31.87 2.81
C ASN A 45 -19.98 30.81 1.69
N ASP A 46 -20.39 29.57 1.99
CA ASP A 46 -20.50 28.49 0.98
C ASP A 46 -21.81 28.57 0.16
N ASP A 47 -22.81 29.35 0.62
CA ASP A 47 -24.10 29.47 -0.07
C ASP A 47 -24.07 30.49 -1.24
N ASP A 48 -23.03 31.31 -1.36
CA ASP A 48 -22.90 32.38 -2.39
C ASP A 48 -22.32 31.91 -3.74
N ARG A 49 -22.06 30.60 -3.94
CA ARG A 49 -21.41 30.05 -5.15
C ARG A 49 -22.33 29.26 -6.09
N ARG A 50 -23.65 29.46 -6.03
CA ARG A 50 -24.61 28.76 -6.91
C ARG A 50 -24.98 29.55 -8.15
#